data_AF-A0A7W0F9T7-F1
#
_entry.id   AF-A0A7W0F9T7-F1
#
_cell.length_a   1.000
_cell.length_b   1.000
_cell.length_c   1.000
_cell.angle_alpha   90.00
_cell.angle_beta   90.00
_cell.angle_gamma   90.00
#
_symmetry.space_group_name_H-M   'P 1'
#
loop_
_entity.id
_entity.type
_entity.pdbx_description
1 polymer ?
#
loop_
_entity_poly.entity_id
_entity_poly.type
_entity_poly.pdbx_seq_one_letter_code
_entity_poly.pdbx_strand_id
1 'polypeptide(L)'
;MIILQWIIWTIALSVFIFSLYGARESAKRGISISFLVFLHTIFLLIIVIFFLFSSLNKFHLLWAIPACFISSMLIGLIVIPTPIIGDILRDVSLIFAYILLVGTKWEIAGLPPENATFRMLKKIIKRGKYNTITDFETAIKKYENHLFGIRLFNEGIKRLYSWHKGLVDSNEGSFRNIMDRGEEALSEAKNLLENIKNRKEDIKVIKFKFPVILDEMTQRATLLIETYEKLFPGRPKNIPLTPEENEILMKEVIKKY
;
A
#
# COMPACT_ATOMS: atom_id res chain seq x y z
N MET A 1 -13.68 8.67 46.66
CA MET A 1 -13.41 7.76 45.51
C MET A 1 -13.15 8.49 44.19
N ILE A 2 -13.80 9.64 43.91
CA ILE A 2 -13.62 10.39 42.65
C ILE A 2 -12.15 10.77 42.39
N ILE A 3 -11.43 11.24 43.41
CA ILE A 3 -10.00 11.61 43.29
C ILE A 3 -9.16 10.44 42.76
N LEU A 4 -9.33 9.25 43.33
CA LEU A 4 -8.55 8.06 42.92
C LEU A 4 -8.85 7.64 41.48
N GLN A 5 -10.10 7.76 41.02
CA GLN A 5 -10.45 7.51 39.62
C GLN A 5 -9.72 8.44 38.66
N TRP A 6 -9.62 9.73 39.00
CA TRP A 6 -8.88 10.70 38.18
C TRP A 6 -7.37 10.49 38.22
N ILE A 7 -6.81 10.07 39.36
CA ILE A 7 -5.40 9.66 39.44
C ILE A 7 -5.10 8.53 38.44
N ILE A 8 -5.95 7.50 38.39
CA ILE A 8 -5.79 6.38 37.44
C ILE A 8 -5.84 6.85 35.99
N TRP A 9 -6.76 7.76 35.67
CA TRP A 9 -6.84 8.33 34.33
C TRP A 9 -5.60 9.18 33.99
N THR A 10 -5.08 9.96 34.94
CA THR A 10 -3.84 10.74 34.75
C THR A 10 -2.64 9.83 34.51
N ILE A 11 -2.54 8.69 35.21
CA ILE A 11 -1.52 7.68 34.96
C ILE A 11 -1.65 7.11 33.54
N ALA A 12 -2.88 6.77 33.11
CA ALA A 12 -3.13 6.28 31.75
C ALA A 12 -2.71 7.30 30.68
N LEU A 13 -3.07 8.57 30.86
CA LEU A 13 -2.66 9.67 30.00
C LEU A 13 -1.13 9.81 29.95
N SER A 14 -0.47 9.66 31.10
CA SER A 14 0.99 9.75 31.20
C SER A 14 1.65 8.63 30.39
N VAL A 15 1.16 7.38 30.51
CA VAL A 15 1.64 6.24 29.72
C VAL A 15 1.50 6.49 28.21
N PHE A 16 0.36 7.04 27.77
CA PHE A 16 0.17 7.48 26.38
C PHE A 16 1.21 8.53 25.97
N ILE A 17 1.40 9.59 26.76
CA ILE A 17 2.35 10.67 26.46
C ILE A 17 3.78 10.12 26.36
N PHE A 18 4.20 9.24 27.27
CA PHE A 18 5.51 8.61 27.21
C PHE A 18 5.70 7.74 25.97
N SER A 19 4.69 6.94 25.61
CA SER A 19 4.70 6.13 24.40
C SER A 19 4.83 7.01 23.14
N LEU A 20 4.04 8.08 23.05
CA LEU A 20 4.10 9.03 21.94
C LEU A 20 5.45 9.77 21.88
N TYR A 21 5.97 10.19 23.03
CA TYR A 21 7.28 10.84 23.11
C TYR A 21 8.38 9.92 22.60
N GLY A 22 8.40 8.66 23.03
CA GLY A 22 9.35 7.66 22.53
C GLY A 22 9.26 7.46 21.02
N ALA A 23 8.04 7.32 20.49
CA ALA A 23 7.82 7.21 19.05
C ALA A 23 8.34 8.45 18.28
N ARG A 24 8.03 9.66 18.76
CA ARG A 24 8.51 10.91 18.13
C ARG A 24 10.02 11.05 18.19
N GLU A 25 10.65 10.65 19.30
CA GLU A 25 12.11 10.72 19.45
C GLU A 25 12.82 9.73 18.52
N SER A 26 12.29 8.51 18.38
CA SER A 26 12.75 7.55 17.37
C SER A 26 12.63 8.12 15.96
N ALA A 27 11.47 8.71 15.60
CA ALA A 27 11.26 9.34 14.29
C ALA A 27 12.27 10.47 14.02
N LYS A 28 12.50 11.35 14.99
CA LYS A 28 13.47 12.46 14.83
C LYS A 28 14.89 11.97 14.54
N ARG A 29 15.26 10.81 15.10
CA ARG A 29 16.56 10.16 14.88
C ARG A 29 16.61 9.34 13.59
N GLY A 30 15.53 9.31 12.80
CA GLY A 30 15.43 8.48 11.60
C GLY A 30 15.38 6.98 11.90
N ILE A 31 15.03 6.60 13.13
CA ILE A 31 14.90 5.20 13.53
C ILE A 31 13.49 4.76 13.18
N SER A 32 13.37 3.69 12.39
CA SER A 32 12.08 3.14 12.01
C SER A 32 11.29 2.71 13.25
N ILE A 33 10.04 3.15 13.35
CA ILE A 33 9.15 2.80 14.47
C ILE A 33 8.45 1.49 14.13
N SER A 34 8.42 0.53 15.05
CA SER A 34 7.62 -0.69 14.85
C SER A 34 6.13 -0.35 14.74
N PHE A 35 5.45 -0.90 13.73
CA PHE A 35 4.00 -0.75 13.58
C PHE A 35 3.22 -1.15 14.84
N LEU A 36 3.71 -2.17 15.58
CA LEU A 36 3.11 -2.62 16.83
C LEU A 36 3.12 -1.54 17.91
N VAL A 37 4.26 -0.86 18.09
CA VAL A 37 4.40 0.25 19.04
C VAL A 37 3.43 1.36 18.68
N PHE A 38 3.34 1.67 17.39
CA PHE A 38 2.45 2.71 16.90
C PHE A 38 0.96 2.38 17.12
N LEU A 39 0.54 1.16 16.82
CA LEU A 39 -0.83 0.69 17.07
C LEU A 39 -1.16 0.70 18.57
N HIS A 40 -0.21 0.31 19.42
CA HIS A 40 -0.36 0.41 20.87
C HIS A 40 -0.60 1.86 21.32
N THR A 41 0.18 2.82 20.79
CA THR A 41 0.01 4.25 21.07
C THR A 41 -1.38 4.75 20.67
N ILE A 42 -1.92 4.31 19.52
CA ILE A 42 -3.28 4.65 19.08
C ILE A 42 -4.33 4.12 20.07
N PHE A 43 -4.22 2.86 20.50
CA PHE A 43 -5.19 2.30 21.44
C PHE A 43 -5.15 2.98 22.80
N LEU A 44 -3.96 3.35 23.29
CA LEU A 44 -3.83 4.16 24.49
C LEU A 44 -4.50 5.54 24.34
N LEU A 45 -4.37 6.19 23.18
CA LEU A 45 -5.06 7.44 22.91
C LEU A 45 -6.58 7.27 22.95
N ILE A 46 -7.09 6.27 22.22
CA ILE A 46 -8.53 6.00 22.12
C ILE A 46 -9.12 5.72 23.50
N ILE A 47 -8.47 4.89 24.32
CA ILE A 47 -8.99 4.51 25.63
C ILE A 47 -8.98 5.70 26.60
N VAL A 48 -7.93 6.54 26.57
CA VAL A 48 -7.85 7.74 27.42
C VAL A 48 -8.94 8.74 27.04
N ILE A 49 -9.17 8.97 25.73
CA ILE A 49 -10.25 9.83 25.23
C ILE A 49 -11.62 9.25 25.61
N PHE A 50 -11.84 7.95 25.41
CA PHE A 50 -13.10 7.31 25.73
C PHE A 50 -13.46 7.48 27.21
N PHE A 51 -12.52 7.20 28.14
CA PHE A 51 -12.76 7.36 29.57
C PHE A 51 -12.76 8.81 30.08
N LEU A 52 -12.35 9.77 29.24
CA LEU A 52 -12.53 11.18 29.54
C LEU A 52 -14.01 11.58 29.44
N PHE A 53 -14.71 11.07 28.42
CA PHE A 53 -16.11 11.42 28.12
C PHE A 53 -17.14 10.39 28.59
N SER A 54 -16.70 9.18 28.92
CA SER A 54 -17.58 8.11 29.38
C SER A 54 -18.00 8.30 30.83
N SER A 55 -19.25 7.92 31.15
CA SER A 55 -19.76 7.80 32.51
C SER A 55 -19.26 6.55 33.24
N LEU A 56 -18.53 5.66 32.55
CA LEU A 56 -17.94 4.47 33.15
C LEU A 56 -16.88 4.82 34.20
N ASN A 57 -16.73 3.93 35.16
CA ASN A 57 -15.77 4.09 36.24
C ASN A 57 -14.33 3.96 35.70
N LYS A 58 -13.47 4.95 35.99
CA LYS A 58 -12.08 4.99 35.50
C LYS A 58 -11.19 3.86 36.03
N PHE A 59 -11.60 3.11 37.06
CA PHE A 59 -10.90 1.88 37.47
C PHE A 59 -10.79 0.86 36.32
N HIS A 60 -11.68 0.92 35.33
CA HIS A 60 -11.63 0.05 34.15
C HIS A 60 -10.34 0.24 33.33
N LEU A 61 -9.66 1.38 33.46
CA LEU A 61 -8.38 1.62 32.81
C LEU A 61 -7.27 0.67 33.28
N LEU A 62 -7.36 0.15 34.51
CA LEU A 62 -6.36 -0.79 35.06
C LEU A 62 -6.26 -2.06 34.22
N TRP A 63 -7.35 -2.54 33.62
CA TRP A 63 -7.33 -3.68 32.72
C TRP A 63 -7.36 -3.28 31.25
N ALA A 64 -7.92 -2.11 30.91
CA ALA A 64 -7.97 -1.66 29.52
C ALA A 64 -6.56 -1.35 28.97
N ILE A 65 -5.63 -0.82 29.79
CA ILE A 65 -4.25 -0.55 29.36
C ILE A 65 -3.51 -1.84 28.95
N PRO A 66 -3.45 -2.90 29.78
CA PRO A 66 -2.90 -4.20 29.35
C PRO A 66 -3.61 -4.77 28.13
N ALA A 67 -4.94 -4.64 28.05
CA ALA A 67 -5.71 -5.11 26.90
C ALA A 67 -5.32 -4.39 25.61
N CYS A 68 -4.99 -3.09 25.66
CA CYS A 68 -4.48 -2.35 24.50
C CYS A 68 -3.17 -2.93 23.98
N PHE A 69 -2.27 -3.34 24.89
CA PHE A 69 -1.00 -3.98 24.51
C PHE A 69 -1.26 -5.31 23.80
N ILE A 70 -2.03 -6.21 24.41
CA ILE A 70 -2.35 -7.52 23.83
C ILE A 70 -3.08 -7.37 22.49
N SER A 71 -4.06 -6.47 22.42
CA SER A 71 -4.82 -6.23 21.19
C SER A 71 -3.92 -5.71 20.08
N SER A 72 -2.97 -4.82 20.39
CA SER A 72 -2.02 -4.33 19.40
C SER A 72 -1.14 -5.45 18.85
N MET A 73 -0.71 -6.40 19.68
CA MET A 73 0.03 -7.59 19.25
C MET A 73 -0.80 -8.51 18.37
N LEU A 74 -2.02 -8.86 18.79
CA LEU A 74 -2.91 -9.75 18.03
C LEU A 74 -3.23 -9.17 16.66
N ILE A 75 -3.53 -7.88 16.61
CA ILE A 75 -3.80 -7.20 15.35
C ILE A 75 -2.56 -7.19 14.46
N GLY A 76 -1.40 -6.85 15.03
CA GLY A 76 -0.15 -6.83 14.28
C GLY A 76 0.24 -8.17 13.68
N LEU A 77 0.00 -9.26 14.42
CA LEU A 77 0.40 -10.61 14.02
C LEU A 77 -0.65 -11.32 13.14
N ILE A 78 -1.94 -11.09 13.39
CA ILE A 78 -3.02 -11.86 12.77
C ILE A 78 -3.76 -11.04 11.72
N VAL A 79 -4.10 -9.79 12.04
CA VAL A 79 -5.00 -8.99 11.19
C VAL A 79 -4.25 -8.31 10.05
N ILE A 80 -3.07 -7.74 10.31
CA ILE A 80 -2.29 -7.06 9.27
C ILE A 80 -1.94 -7.95 8.07
N PRO A 81 -1.59 -9.24 8.24
CA PRO A 81 -1.35 -10.13 7.11
C PRO A 81 -2.58 -10.40 6.23
N THR A 82 -3.79 -10.06 6.67
CA THR A 82 -5.01 -10.31 5.88
C THR A 82 -5.17 -9.25 4.77
N PRO A 83 -5.27 -9.64 3.48
CA PRO A 83 -5.14 -8.73 2.31
C PRO A 83 -6.22 -7.65 2.10
N ILE A 84 -7.15 -7.45 3.05
CA ILE A 84 -8.22 -6.46 2.95
C ILE A 84 -8.37 -5.73 4.28
N ILE A 85 -8.60 -6.48 5.36
CA ILE A 85 -8.76 -5.89 6.70
C ILE A 85 -7.44 -5.28 7.15
N GLY A 86 -6.32 -5.97 6.89
CA GLY A 86 -4.98 -5.49 7.17
C GLY A 86 -4.67 -4.18 6.44
N ASP A 87 -5.06 -4.07 5.17
CA ASP A 87 -4.85 -2.86 4.36
C ASP A 87 -5.67 -1.68 4.86
N ILE A 88 -6.97 -1.88 5.14
CA ILE A 88 -7.83 -0.83 5.70
C ILE A 88 -7.27 -0.33 7.04
N LEU A 89 -6.91 -1.26 7.92
CA LEU A 89 -6.42 -0.92 9.24
C LEU A 89 -5.07 -0.19 9.18
N ARG A 90 -4.21 -0.61 8.26
CA ARG A 90 -2.94 0.04 7.96
C ARG A 90 -3.15 1.46 7.48
N ASP A 91 -4.08 1.69 6.55
CA ASP A 91 -4.39 3.02 6.03
C ASP A 91 -4.95 3.95 7.13
N VAL A 92 -5.86 3.45 7.96
CA VAL A 92 -6.38 4.22 9.11
C VAL A 92 -5.25 4.54 10.09
N SER A 93 -4.40 3.57 10.41
CA SER A 93 -3.25 3.75 11.29
C SER A 93 -2.31 4.82 10.75
N LEU A 94 -2.05 4.83 9.43
CA LEU A 94 -1.22 5.84 8.78
C LEU A 94 -1.75 7.26 8.94
N ILE A 95 -3.07 7.46 8.92
CA ILE A 95 -3.69 8.78 9.17
C ILE A 95 -3.36 9.25 10.59
N PHE A 96 -3.49 8.37 11.59
CA PHE A 96 -3.09 8.69 12.96
C PHE A 96 -1.58 8.96 13.07
N ALA A 97 -0.75 8.22 12.34
CA ALA A 97 0.70 8.39 12.37
C ALA A 97 1.08 9.79 11.90
N TYR A 98 0.46 10.23 10.81
CA TYR A 98 0.64 11.56 10.27
C TYR A 98 0.33 12.66 11.30
N ILE A 99 -0.79 12.52 12.02
CA ILE A 99 -1.20 13.49 13.04
C ILE A 99 -0.22 13.47 14.22
N LEU A 100 0.08 12.28 14.75
CA LEU A 100 0.87 12.09 15.96
C LEU A 100 2.37 12.38 15.77
N LEU A 101 2.89 12.16 14.57
CA LEU A 101 4.31 12.31 14.23
C LEU A 101 4.59 13.56 13.38
N VAL A 102 3.63 14.49 13.29
CA VAL A 102 3.80 15.75 12.55
C VAL A 102 5.08 16.48 12.97
N GLY A 103 5.83 16.97 11.98
CA GLY A 103 7.10 17.67 12.18
C GLY A 103 8.30 16.75 12.47
N THR A 104 8.22 15.46 12.17
CA THR A 104 9.34 14.50 12.26
C THR A 104 9.59 13.81 10.92
N LYS A 105 10.79 13.27 10.71
CA LYS A 105 11.13 12.43 9.54
C LYS A 105 10.77 10.98 9.87
N TRP A 106 9.47 10.68 9.88
CA TRP A 106 9.00 9.39 10.36
C TRP A 106 9.09 8.31 9.28
N GLU A 107 9.63 7.16 9.66
CA GLU A 107 9.51 5.91 8.91
C GLU A 107 8.92 4.86 9.84
N ILE A 108 7.87 4.17 9.42
CA ILE A 108 7.27 3.08 10.19
C ILE A 108 7.73 1.77 9.55
N ALA A 109 8.42 0.94 10.32
CA ALA A 109 8.89 -0.37 9.87
C ALA A 109 7.69 -1.22 9.41
N GLY A 110 7.81 -1.80 8.21
CA GLY A 110 6.74 -2.56 7.56
C GLY A 110 5.77 -1.71 6.74
N LEU A 111 5.99 -0.39 6.63
CA LEU A 111 5.23 0.52 5.77
C LEU A 111 6.14 1.27 4.81
N PRO A 112 5.64 1.63 3.61
CA PRO A 112 6.44 2.41 2.66
C PRO A 112 6.77 3.80 3.25
N PRO A 113 7.92 4.39 2.89
CA PRO A 113 8.41 5.64 3.48
C PRO A 113 7.45 6.82 3.26
N GLU A 114 7.59 7.87 4.07
CA GLU A 114 6.74 9.08 4.10
C GLU A 114 6.40 9.62 2.70
N ASN A 115 7.38 9.66 1.80
CA ASN A 115 7.24 10.15 0.42
C ASN A 115 6.36 9.27 -0.47
N ALA A 116 6.33 7.96 -0.20
CA ALA A 116 5.50 6.99 -0.90
C ALA A 116 4.08 7.01 -0.34
N THR A 117 3.92 7.12 0.97
CA THR A 117 2.62 7.19 1.65
C THR A 117 1.85 8.47 1.32
N PHE A 118 2.52 9.63 1.30
CA PHE A 118 1.90 10.91 0.90
C PHE A 118 1.52 10.92 -0.59
N ARG A 119 2.36 10.32 -1.46
CA ARG A 119 2.02 10.09 -2.87
C ARG A 119 0.85 9.12 -3.03
N MET A 120 0.81 8.06 -2.24
CA MET A 120 -0.24 7.03 -2.29
C MET A 120 -1.58 7.61 -1.81
N LEU A 121 -1.65 8.30 -0.66
CA LEU A 121 -2.86 8.97 -0.19
C LEU A 121 -3.33 10.06 -1.16
N LYS A 122 -2.41 10.89 -1.67
CA LYS A 122 -2.75 11.90 -2.69
C LYS A 122 -3.22 11.26 -4.00
N LYS A 123 -2.67 10.12 -4.43
CA LYS A 123 -3.14 9.34 -5.58
C LYS A 123 -4.46 8.60 -5.30
N ILE A 124 -4.71 8.16 -4.07
CA ILE A 124 -5.95 7.50 -3.67
C ILE A 124 -7.10 8.49 -3.76
N ILE A 125 -6.88 9.72 -3.27
CA ILE A 125 -7.86 10.82 -3.24
C ILE A 125 -8.02 11.49 -4.61
N LYS A 126 -6.98 11.53 -5.46
CA LYS A 126 -7.07 12.07 -6.82
C LYS A 126 -7.74 11.06 -7.75
N ARG A 127 -9.07 11.12 -7.85
CA ARG A 127 -9.82 10.44 -8.93
C ARG A 127 -9.18 10.83 -10.27
N GLY A 128 -8.87 9.84 -11.12
CA GLY A 128 -8.47 10.09 -12.49
C GLY A 128 -9.61 10.81 -13.19
N LYS A 129 -9.47 12.11 -13.41
CA LYS A 129 -10.43 12.88 -14.19
C LYS A 129 -9.89 12.92 -15.61
N TYR A 130 -10.53 12.17 -16.50
CA TYR A 130 -10.21 12.16 -17.91
C TYR A 130 -10.98 13.30 -18.57
N ASN A 131 -10.28 14.20 -19.27
CA ASN A 131 -10.92 15.37 -19.87
C ASN A 131 -11.35 15.09 -21.32
N THR A 132 -10.72 14.10 -21.96
CA THR A 132 -10.97 13.69 -23.34
C THR A 132 -10.93 12.17 -23.49
N ILE A 133 -11.57 11.63 -24.55
CA ILE A 133 -11.49 10.21 -24.94
C ILE A 133 -10.03 9.78 -25.12
N THR A 134 -9.22 10.63 -25.75
CA THR A 134 -7.79 10.38 -25.97
C THR A 134 -7.01 10.24 -24.66
N ASP A 135 -7.34 11.01 -23.62
CA ASP A 135 -6.72 10.86 -22.29
C ASP A 135 -7.02 9.48 -21.69
N PHE A 136 -8.26 9.01 -21.85
CA PHE A 136 -8.68 7.71 -21.32
C PHE A 136 -8.07 6.55 -22.10
N GLU A 137 -8.03 6.62 -23.43
CA GLU A 137 -7.31 5.67 -24.28
C GLU A 137 -5.83 5.57 -23.92
N THR A 138 -5.18 6.71 -23.72
CA THR A 138 -3.78 6.78 -23.30
C THR A 138 -3.59 6.14 -21.93
N ALA A 139 -4.53 6.33 -21.01
CA ALA A 139 -4.49 5.71 -19.69
C ALA A 139 -4.67 4.18 -19.75
N ILE A 140 -5.60 3.67 -20.56
CA ILE A 140 -5.78 2.23 -20.82
C ILE A 140 -4.48 1.64 -21.37
N LYS A 141 -3.92 2.24 -22.43
CA LYS A 141 -2.67 1.78 -23.05
C LYS A 141 -1.50 1.78 -22.07
N LYS A 142 -1.38 2.83 -21.25
CA LYS A 142 -0.35 2.93 -20.22
C LYS A 142 -0.49 1.82 -19.18
N TYR A 143 -1.72 1.54 -18.74
CA TYR A 143 -1.98 0.50 -17.74
C TYR A 143 -1.75 -0.91 -18.30
N GLU A 144 -2.16 -1.17 -19.54
CA GLU A 144 -1.87 -2.40 -20.28
C GLU A 144 -0.35 -2.64 -20.41
N ASN A 145 0.39 -1.59 -20.73
CA ASN A 145 1.85 -1.63 -20.73
C ASN A 145 2.38 -2.00 -19.33
N HIS A 146 1.90 -1.38 -18.25
CA HIS A 146 2.36 -1.71 -16.90
C HIS A 146 2.12 -3.19 -16.53
N LEU A 147 0.94 -3.74 -16.83
CA LEU A 147 0.67 -5.17 -16.58
C LEU A 147 1.60 -6.07 -17.39
N PHE A 148 1.87 -5.71 -18.65
CA PHE A 148 2.85 -6.43 -19.46
C PHE A 148 4.26 -6.39 -18.83
N GLY A 149 4.72 -5.24 -18.35
CA GLY A 149 6.01 -5.15 -17.65
C GLY A 149 6.05 -5.97 -16.36
N ILE A 150 4.94 -6.05 -15.60
CA ILE A 150 4.83 -6.92 -14.42
C ILE A 150 4.91 -8.40 -14.80
N ARG A 151 4.32 -8.79 -15.94
CA ARG A 151 4.45 -10.15 -16.49
C ARG A 151 5.90 -10.49 -16.81
N LEU A 152 6.60 -9.60 -17.53
CA LEU A 152 8.04 -9.76 -17.83
C LEU A 152 8.87 -9.89 -16.55
N PHE A 153 8.56 -9.08 -15.53
CA PHE A 153 9.23 -9.15 -14.23
C PHE A 153 9.02 -10.52 -13.56
N ASN A 154 7.78 -11.00 -13.49
CA ASN A 154 7.48 -12.31 -12.90
C ASN A 154 8.18 -13.46 -13.63
N GLU A 155 8.21 -13.42 -14.97
CA GLU A 155 8.97 -14.40 -15.75
C GLU A 155 10.45 -14.38 -15.39
N GLY A 156 11.06 -13.20 -15.26
CA GLY A 156 12.45 -13.06 -14.82
C GLY A 156 12.70 -13.65 -13.43
N ILE A 157 11.81 -13.40 -12.46
CA ILE A 157 11.89 -13.96 -11.10
C ILE A 157 11.80 -15.49 -11.12
N LYS A 158 10.84 -16.07 -11.86
CA LYS A 158 10.67 -17.52 -12.00
C LYS A 158 11.94 -18.22 -12.47
N ARG A 159 12.69 -17.56 -13.36
CA ARG A 159 13.92 -18.11 -13.93
C ARG A 159 15.09 -17.96 -12.98
N LEU A 160 15.30 -16.75 -12.46
CA LEU A 160 16.42 -16.42 -11.58
C LEU A 160 16.39 -17.25 -10.28
N TYR A 161 15.18 -17.52 -9.78
CA TYR A 161 14.96 -18.27 -8.54
C TYR A 161 14.28 -19.62 -8.79
N SER A 162 14.44 -20.21 -9.98
CA SER A 162 13.88 -21.52 -10.34
C SER A 162 14.28 -22.63 -9.34
N TRP A 163 15.46 -22.51 -8.73
CA TRP A 163 15.97 -23.42 -7.71
C TRP A 163 15.32 -23.24 -6.32
N HIS A 164 14.60 -22.13 -6.09
CA HIS A 164 13.98 -21.79 -4.80
C HIS A 164 12.45 -21.83 -4.89
N LYS A 165 11.88 -23.04 -4.95
CA LYS A 165 10.44 -23.29 -5.17
C LYS A 165 9.51 -22.44 -4.29
N GLY A 166 9.78 -22.34 -2.99
CA GLY A 166 8.94 -21.56 -2.07
C GLY A 166 8.87 -20.05 -2.37
N LEU A 167 9.93 -19.48 -2.96
CA LEU A 167 9.95 -18.06 -3.33
C LEU A 167 9.17 -17.83 -4.62
N VAL A 168 9.31 -18.76 -5.58
CA VAL A 168 8.52 -18.75 -6.81
C VAL A 168 7.03 -18.90 -6.51
N ASP A 169 6.64 -19.84 -5.66
CA ASP A 169 5.23 -20.09 -5.30
C ASP A 169 4.61 -18.88 -4.59
N SER A 170 5.34 -18.28 -3.63
CA SER A 170 4.89 -17.07 -2.92
C SER A 170 4.76 -15.87 -3.86
N ASN A 171 5.68 -15.71 -4.80
CA ASN A 171 5.62 -14.63 -5.79
C ASN A 171 4.45 -14.84 -6.76
N GLU A 172 4.19 -16.08 -7.15
CA GLU A 172 3.13 -16.41 -8.11
C GLU A 172 1.73 -16.10 -7.57
N GLY A 173 1.48 -16.35 -6.28
CA GLY A 173 0.21 -15.96 -5.65
C GLY A 173 -0.03 -14.46 -5.69
N SER A 174 1.01 -13.67 -5.37
CA SER A 174 0.94 -12.20 -5.42
C SER A 174 0.77 -11.69 -6.86
N PHE A 175 1.51 -12.28 -7.80
CA PHE A 175 1.45 -11.96 -9.22
C PHE A 175 0.06 -12.21 -9.79
N ARG A 176 -0.53 -13.39 -9.53
CA ARG A 176 -1.87 -13.76 -10.01
C ARG A 176 -2.92 -12.75 -9.52
N ASN A 177 -2.90 -12.41 -8.24
CA ASN A 177 -3.83 -11.42 -7.68
C ASN A 177 -3.67 -10.02 -8.30
N ILE A 178 -2.46 -9.62 -8.70
CA ILE A 178 -2.23 -8.35 -9.40
C ILE A 178 -2.77 -8.42 -10.84
N MET A 179 -2.49 -9.52 -11.54
CA MET A 179 -2.93 -9.73 -12.91
C MET A 179 -4.45 -9.82 -13.02
N ASP A 180 -5.10 -10.62 -12.18
CA ASP A 180 -6.56 -10.81 -12.21
C ASP A 180 -7.29 -9.47 -12.03
N ARG A 181 -6.92 -8.70 -10.99
CA ARG A 181 -7.48 -7.36 -10.75
C ARG A 181 -7.16 -6.38 -11.87
N GLY A 182 -5.97 -6.48 -12.44
CA GLY A 182 -5.53 -5.61 -13.53
C GLY A 182 -6.28 -5.88 -14.83
N GLU A 183 -6.46 -7.14 -15.18
CA GLU A 183 -7.16 -7.60 -16.39
C GLU A 183 -8.66 -7.32 -16.29
N GLU A 184 -9.27 -7.52 -15.12
CA GLU A 184 -10.65 -7.11 -14.84
C GLU A 184 -10.84 -5.60 -15.04
N ALA A 185 -9.98 -4.78 -14.45
CA ALA A 185 -10.03 -3.33 -14.60
C ALA A 185 -9.78 -2.88 -16.05
N LEU A 186 -8.90 -3.55 -16.81
CA LEU A 186 -8.71 -3.26 -18.24
C LEU A 186 -9.94 -3.60 -19.06
N SER A 187 -10.58 -4.73 -18.78
CA SER A 187 -11.81 -5.15 -19.45
C SER A 187 -12.92 -4.13 -19.21
N GLU A 188 -13.13 -3.73 -17.95
CA GLU A 188 -14.10 -2.71 -17.58
C GLU A 188 -13.80 -1.37 -18.27
N ALA A 189 -12.54 -0.93 -18.26
CA ALA A 189 -12.14 0.32 -18.92
C ALA A 189 -12.35 0.30 -20.44
N LYS A 190 -12.05 -0.82 -21.10
CA LYS A 190 -12.26 -0.99 -22.55
C LYS A 190 -13.76 -1.01 -22.89
N ASN A 191 -14.58 -1.71 -22.11
CA ASN A 191 -16.04 -1.72 -22.27
C ASN A 191 -16.64 -0.32 -22.05
N LEU A 192 -16.16 0.42 -21.04
CA LEU A 192 -16.55 1.81 -20.82
C LEU A 192 -16.19 2.69 -22.02
N LEU A 193 -14.96 2.57 -22.53
CA LEU A 193 -14.51 3.32 -23.70
C LEU A 193 -15.39 3.05 -24.94
N GLU A 194 -15.73 1.78 -25.18
CA GLU A 194 -16.59 1.38 -26.29
C GLU A 194 -18.00 1.97 -26.14
N ASN A 195 -18.59 1.90 -24.95
CA ASN A 195 -19.89 2.48 -24.65
C ASN A 195 -19.92 4.00 -24.90
N ILE A 196 -18.87 4.73 -24.50
CA ILE A 196 -18.74 6.18 -24.77
C ILE A 196 -18.76 6.45 -26.27
N LYS A 197 -17.94 5.72 -27.03
CA LYS A 197 -17.81 5.90 -28.46
C LYS A 197 -19.13 5.62 -29.18
N ASN A 198 -19.84 4.59 -28.76
CA ASN A 198 -21.10 4.17 -29.37
C ASN A 198 -22.27 5.10 -29.00
N ARG A 199 -22.31 5.61 -27.76
CA ARG A 199 -23.42 6.42 -27.25
C ARG A 199 -23.20 7.93 -27.33
N LYS A 200 -22.00 8.38 -27.75
CA LYS A 200 -21.57 9.79 -27.73
C LYS A 200 -21.73 10.45 -26.35
N GLU A 201 -21.55 9.66 -25.28
CA GLU A 201 -21.64 10.16 -23.90
C GLU A 201 -20.45 11.08 -23.57
N ASP A 202 -20.66 12.08 -22.71
CA ASP A 202 -19.58 12.97 -22.28
C ASP A 202 -18.63 12.22 -21.31
N ILE A 203 -17.36 12.12 -21.68
CA ILE A 203 -16.34 11.44 -20.88
C ILE A 203 -16.13 12.05 -19.49
N LYS A 204 -16.51 13.32 -19.30
CA LYS A 204 -16.43 14.01 -18.00
C LYS A 204 -17.32 13.37 -16.93
N VAL A 205 -18.30 12.56 -17.32
CA VAL A 205 -19.20 11.85 -16.41
C VAL A 205 -18.55 10.59 -15.81
N ILE A 206 -17.47 10.08 -16.43
CA ILE A 206 -16.89 8.80 -16.06
C ILE A 206 -15.90 8.96 -14.91
N LYS A 207 -16.21 8.26 -13.82
CA LYS A 207 -15.37 8.13 -12.65
C LYS A 207 -14.77 6.73 -12.64
N PHE A 208 -13.84 6.46 -13.56
CA PHE A 208 -13.08 5.20 -13.59
C PHE A 208 -11.73 5.37 -12.89
N LYS A 209 -11.25 4.32 -12.21
CA LYS A 209 -9.94 4.33 -11.55
C LYS A 209 -9.29 2.95 -11.66
N PHE A 210 -8.11 2.91 -12.28
CA PHE A 210 -7.30 1.70 -12.30
C PHE A 210 -6.80 1.33 -10.89
N PRO A 211 -6.68 0.03 -10.58
CA PRO A 211 -6.01 -0.45 -9.38
C PRO A 211 -4.59 0.11 -9.26
N VAL A 212 -4.19 0.44 -8.03
CA VAL A 212 -2.87 1.03 -7.78
C VAL A 212 -1.79 -0.05 -7.94
N ILE A 213 -0.81 0.23 -8.80
CA ILE A 213 0.45 -0.52 -8.89
C ILE A 213 1.50 0.27 -8.09
N LEU A 214 2.29 -0.41 -7.26
CA LEU A 214 3.34 0.22 -6.45
C LEU A 214 4.32 1.01 -7.34
N ASP A 215 4.77 2.17 -6.88
CA ASP A 215 5.64 3.09 -7.66
C ASP A 215 6.94 2.37 -8.10
N GLU A 216 7.55 1.59 -7.22
CA GLU A 216 8.77 0.83 -7.52
C GLU A 216 8.51 -0.23 -8.61
N MET A 217 7.41 -0.97 -8.51
CA MET A 217 7.01 -1.94 -9.55
C MET A 217 6.71 -1.24 -10.87
N THR A 218 6.13 -0.04 -10.84
CA THR A 218 5.88 0.77 -12.04
C THR A 218 7.18 1.17 -12.72
N GLN A 219 8.20 1.59 -11.96
CA GLN A 219 9.52 1.94 -12.50
C GLN A 219 10.20 0.73 -13.13
N ARG A 220 10.23 -0.41 -12.42
CA ARG A 220 10.80 -1.67 -12.92
C ARG A 220 10.09 -2.16 -14.18
N ALA A 221 8.75 -2.13 -14.18
CA ALA A 221 7.94 -2.49 -15.34
C ALA A 221 8.23 -1.57 -16.54
N THR A 222 8.35 -0.26 -16.32
CA THR A 222 8.68 0.71 -17.38
C THR A 222 10.03 0.41 -18.01
N LEU A 223 11.07 0.19 -17.20
CA LEU A 223 12.41 -0.18 -17.68
C LEU A 223 12.39 -1.48 -18.49
N LEU A 224 11.63 -2.49 -18.05
CA LEU A 224 11.46 -3.74 -18.77
C LEU A 224 10.78 -3.53 -20.13
N ILE A 225 9.72 -2.74 -20.19
CA ILE A 225 8.97 -2.48 -21.43
C ILE A 225 9.83 -1.71 -22.43
N GLU A 226 10.51 -0.64 -21.99
CA GLU A 226 11.38 0.15 -22.86
C GLU A 226 12.52 -0.70 -23.43
N THR A 227 13.07 -1.60 -22.60
CA THR A 227 14.12 -2.51 -23.04
C THR A 227 13.58 -3.60 -23.96
N TYR A 228 12.38 -4.13 -23.69
CA TYR A 228 11.68 -5.06 -24.56
C TYR A 228 11.39 -4.46 -25.93
N GLU A 229 10.83 -3.25 -25.99
CA GLU A 229 10.48 -2.58 -27.24
C GLU A 229 11.71 -2.23 -28.08
N LYS A 230 12.86 -1.99 -27.42
CA LYS A 230 14.16 -1.82 -28.09
C LYS A 230 14.71 -3.14 -28.66
N LEU A 231 14.62 -4.23 -27.90
CA LEU A 231 15.20 -5.53 -28.28
C LEU A 231 14.33 -6.30 -29.28
N PHE A 232 13.01 -6.16 -29.18
CA PHE A 232 12.02 -6.92 -29.96
C PHE A 232 11.03 -5.96 -30.64
N PRO A 233 11.50 -5.08 -31.55
CA PRO A 233 10.65 -4.06 -32.15
C PRO A 233 9.49 -4.68 -32.93
N GLY A 234 8.27 -4.23 -32.65
CA GLY A 234 7.05 -4.70 -33.32
C GLY A 234 6.58 -6.10 -32.90
N ARG A 235 7.26 -6.77 -31.96
CA ARG A 235 6.81 -8.07 -31.47
C ARG A 235 5.49 -7.95 -30.71
N PRO A 236 4.51 -8.83 -30.97
CA PRO A 236 3.26 -8.87 -30.20
C PRO A 236 3.50 -9.22 -28.72
N LYS A 237 2.92 -8.41 -27.81
CA LYS A 237 3.06 -8.54 -26.34
C LYS A 237 2.33 -9.76 -25.75
N ASN A 238 1.44 -10.38 -26.51
CA ASN A 238 0.71 -11.59 -26.11
C ASN A 238 1.52 -12.88 -26.35
N ILE A 239 2.63 -12.82 -27.09
CA ILE A 239 3.50 -13.96 -27.34
C ILE A 239 4.58 -14.00 -26.24
N PRO A 240 4.65 -15.08 -25.44
CA PRO A 240 5.69 -15.23 -24.43
C PRO A 240 7.10 -15.16 -25.02
N LEU A 241 8.06 -14.70 -24.21
CA LEU A 241 9.48 -14.74 -24.58
C LEU A 241 10.04 -16.16 -24.43
N THR A 242 10.94 -16.55 -25.31
CA THR A 242 11.70 -17.81 -25.13
C THR A 242 12.63 -17.72 -23.93
N PRO A 243 13.18 -18.86 -23.46
CA PRO A 243 14.23 -18.88 -22.46
C PRO A 243 15.36 -17.86 -22.69
N GLU A 244 15.91 -17.85 -23.89
CA GLU A 244 17.06 -17.06 -24.27
C GLU A 244 16.70 -15.58 -24.36
N GLU A 245 15.54 -15.25 -24.93
CA GLU A 245 15.07 -13.87 -25.11
C GLU A 245 14.87 -13.14 -23.79
N ASN A 246 14.29 -13.82 -22.80
CA ASN A 246 14.09 -13.25 -21.48
C ASN A 246 15.44 -13.06 -20.76
N GLU A 247 16.41 -13.95 -20.94
CA GLU A 247 17.75 -13.77 -20.38
C GLU A 247 18.45 -12.54 -20.97
N ILE A 248 18.36 -12.35 -22.29
CA ILE A 248 18.88 -11.16 -22.98
C ILE A 248 18.19 -9.90 -22.45
N LEU A 249 16.86 -9.91 -22.33
CA LEU A 249 16.09 -8.79 -21.76
C LEU A 249 16.58 -8.43 -20.36
N MET A 250 16.69 -9.42 -19.46
CA MET A 250 17.10 -9.19 -18.08
C MET A 250 18.54 -8.66 -18.00
N LYS A 251 19.46 -9.21 -18.79
CA LYS A 251 20.85 -8.72 -18.87
C LYS A 251 20.91 -7.25 -19.30
N GLU A 252 20.13 -6.86 -20.30
CA GLU A 252 20.10 -5.48 -20.78
C GLU A 252 19.42 -4.52 -19.78
N VAL A 253 18.41 -4.97 -19.04
CA VAL A 253 17.81 -4.16 -17.96
C VAL A 253 18.78 -3.96 -16.82
N ILE A 254 19.52 -4.99 -16.40
CA ILE A 254 20.52 -4.91 -15.33
C ILE A 254 21.63 -3.91 -15.66
N LYS A 255 22.07 -3.82 -16.92
CA LYS A 255 23.08 -2.82 -17.35
C LYS A 255 22.63 -1.36 -17.18
N LYS A 256 21.32 -1.11 -17.07
CA LYS A 256 20.76 0.24 -16.93
C LYS A 256 20.52 0.64 -15.46
N TYR A 257 20.71 -0.30 -14.53
CA TYR A 257 20.66 -0.08 -13.09
C TYR A 257 22.07 0.24 -12.56
#